data_AF-A0A960QY25-F1
#
_entry.id   AF-A0A960QY25-F1
#
_cell.length_a   1.000
_cell.length_b   1.000
_cell.length_c   1.000
_cell.angle_alpha   90.00
_cell.angle_beta   90.00
_cell.angle_gamma   90.00
#
_symmetry.space_group_name_H-M   'P 1'
#
loop_
_entity.id
_entity.type
_entity.pdbx_description
1 polymer ?
#
loop_
_entity_poly.entity_id
_entity_poly.type
_entity_poly.pdbx_seq_one_letter_code
_entity_poly.pdbx_strand_id
1 'polypeptide(L)'
;QAFMPEVLEKIKFTRNLCDQMNIREGGKVPQKGTLPPFDIQVDGGIDDQTAPLCIEAGANHLVAGTYLFKGGEMRQKITKLKGSAS
;
A
#
# COMPACT_ATOMS: atom_id res chain seq x y z
N GLN A 1 1.14 2.39 16.68
CA GLN A 1 -0.07 2.75 15.89
C GLN A 1 -0.88 1.50 15.63
N ALA A 2 -2.21 1.55 15.75
CA ALA A 2 -3.09 0.45 15.37
C ALA A 2 -3.55 0.60 13.91
N PHE A 3 -3.85 -0.53 13.24
CA PHE A 3 -4.43 -0.53 11.91
C PHE A 3 -5.91 -0.11 11.95
N MET A 4 -6.35 0.61 10.92
CA MET A 4 -7.73 1.06 10.76
C MET A 4 -8.35 0.35 9.56
N PRO A 5 -9.30 -0.59 9.74
CA PRO A 5 -9.88 -1.36 8.64
C PRO A 5 -10.52 -0.51 7.54
N GLU A 6 -11.04 0.67 7.88
CA GLU A 6 -11.69 1.60 6.94
C GLU A 6 -10.70 2.16 5.90
N VAL A 7 -9.39 2.05 6.14
CA VAL A 7 -8.36 2.44 5.15
C VAL A 7 -8.46 1.58 3.89
N LEU A 8 -8.86 0.30 4.00
CA LEU A 8 -8.96 -0.60 2.85
C LEU A 8 -9.95 -0.07 1.81
N GLU A 9 -11.12 0.40 2.24
CA GLU A 9 -12.12 0.97 1.34
C GLU A 9 -11.63 2.28 0.69
N LYS A 10 -10.82 3.08 1.41
CA LYS A 10 -10.21 4.30 0.85
C LYS A 10 -9.16 4.00 -0.21
N ILE A 11 -8.34 2.95 -0.01
CA ILE A 11 -7.36 2.51 -1.01
C ILE A 11 -8.10 2.05 -2.27
N LYS A 12 -9.10 1.17 -2.14
CA LYS A 12 -9.90 0.69 -3.28
C LYS A 12 -10.56 1.83 -4.03
N PHE A 13 -11.21 2.75 -3.30
CA PHE A 13 -11.85 3.91 -3.88
C PHE A 13 -10.84 4.77 -4.66
N THR A 14 -9.68 5.05 -4.07
CA THR A 14 -8.63 5.86 -4.69
C THR A 14 -8.08 5.18 -5.95
N ARG A 15 -7.76 3.88 -5.88
CA ARG A 15 -7.29 3.10 -7.03
C ARG A 15 -8.29 3.15 -8.18
N ASN A 16 -9.57 2.84 -7.88
CA ASN A 16 -10.65 2.86 -8.87
C ASN A 16 -10.80 4.24 -9.52
N LEU A 17 -10.77 5.31 -8.72
CA LEU A 17 -10.86 6.68 -9.23
C LEU A 17 -9.67 7.01 -10.13
N CYS A 18 -8.45 6.66 -9.70
CA CYS A 18 -7.26 6.89 -10.49
C CYS A 18 -7.33 6.18 -11.84
N ASP A 19 -7.77 4.92 -11.87
CA ASP A 19 -7.88 4.18 -13.11
C ASP A 19 -9.01 4.71 -14.01
N GLN A 20 -10.18 5.02 -13.44
CA GLN A 20 -11.33 5.53 -14.19
C GLN A 20 -11.06 6.91 -14.80
N MET A 21 -10.34 7.77 -14.09
CA MET A 21 -9.99 9.12 -14.55
C MET A 21 -8.66 9.18 -15.31
N ASN A 22 -7.99 8.02 -15.51
CA ASN A 22 -6.65 7.94 -16.07
C ASN A 22 -5.64 8.86 -15.35
N ILE A 23 -5.76 8.98 -14.02
CA ILE A 23 -4.77 9.62 -13.15
C ILE A 23 -3.61 8.64 -12.97
N ARG A 24 -2.44 9.08 -13.37
CA ARG A 24 -1.20 8.31 -13.41
C ARG A 24 -0.16 8.92 -12.49
N GLU A 25 1.06 8.41 -12.57
CA GLU A 25 2.23 8.87 -11.80
C GLU A 25 2.27 10.40 -11.63
N GLY A 26 2.49 10.83 -10.38
CA GLY A 26 2.50 12.24 -10.00
C GLY A 26 1.12 12.92 -10.02
N GLY A 27 0.02 12.16 -10.05
CA GLY A 27 -1.34 12.69 -10.04
C GLY A 27 -1.76 13.30 -11.38
N LYS A 28 -1.14 12.88 -12.49
CA LYS A 28 -1.31 13.50 -13.81
C LYS A 28 -2.31 12.72 -14.67
N VAL A 29 -3.09 13.43 -15.47
CA VAL A 29 -3.86 12.83 -16.57
C VAL A 29 -3.10 13.07 -17.88
N PRO A 30 -2.36 12.08 -18.42
CA PRO A 30 -1.55 12.30 -19.62
C PRO A 30 -2.45 12.59 -20.83
N GLN A 31 -2.18 13.69 -21.53
CA GLN A 31 -2.89 14.05 -22.78
C GLN A 31 -2.37 13.25 -23.99
N LYS A 32 -1.13 12.74 -23.91
CA LYS A 32 -0.51 11.91 -24.94
C LYS A 32 0.42 10.90 -24.28
N GLY A 33 0.46 9.68 -24.83
CA GLY A 33 1.28 8.59 -24.31
C GLY A 33 0.71 8.00 -23.02
N THR A 34 1.51 7.16 -22.37
CA THR A 34 1.13 6.45 -21.15
C THR A 34 2.13 6.78 -20.06
N LEU A 35 1.62 7.03 -18.86
CA LEU A 35 2.42 7.15 -17.64
C LEU A 35 2.15 5.94 -16.75
N PRO A 36 3.08 5.54 -15.87
CA PRO A 36 2.86 4.46 -14.91
C PRO A 36 1.61 4.72 -14.04
N PRO A 37 0.98 3.67 -13.47
CA PRO A 37 -0.11 3.84 -12.52
C PRO A 37 0.26 4.76 -11.36
N PHE A 38 -0.72 5.45 -10.78
CA PHE A 38 -0.50 6.24 -9.56
C PHE A 38 -0.12 5.32 -8.39
N ASP A 39 0.97 5.61 -7.68
CA ASP A 39 1.38 4.85 -6.51
C ASP A 39 0.55 5.23 -5.28
N ILE A 40 0.06 4.23 -4.56
CA ILE A 40 -0.64 4.43 -3.28
C ILE A 40 0.25 3.90 -2.15
N GLN A 41 0.57 4.78 -1.20
CA GLN A 41 1.33 4.44 0.01
C GLN A 41 0.41 4.38 1.23
N VAL A 42 0.60 3.36 2.07
CA VAL A 42 -0.08 3.23 3.36
C VAL A 42 0.94 3.30 4.48
N ASP A 43 0.78 4.29 5.36
CA ASP A 43 1.58 4.46 6.57
C ASP A 43 0.72 4.29 7.82
N GLY A 44 1.21 3.50 8.77
CA GLY A 44 0.55 3.21 10.03
C GLY A 44 -0.17 1.86 10.06
N GLY A 45 0.14 1.06 11.09
CA GLY A 45 -0.56 -0.22 11.35
C GLY A 45 -0.22 -1.37 10.39
N ILE A 46 0.88 -1.27 9.64
CA ILE A 46 1.33 -2.35 8.73
C ILE A 46 2.08 -3.45 9.51
N ASP A 47 1.64 -4.69 9.35
CA ASP A 47 2.26 -5.94 9.83
C ASP A 47 2.04 -7.11 8.83
N ASP A 48 2.37 -8.35 9.23
CA ASP A 48 2.23 -9.55 8.38
C ASP A 48 0.76 -9.95 8.10
N GLN A 49 -0.20 -9.35 8.80
CA GLN A 49 -1.63 -9.60 8.59
C GLN A 49 -2.28 -8.49 7.76
N THR A 50 -1.89 -7.23 7.98
CA THR A 50 -2.51 -6.08 7.33
C THR A 50 -1.85 -5.71 6.00
N ALA A 51 -0.57 -6.06 5.80
CA ALA A 51 0.13 -5.83 4.54
C ALA A 51 -0.57 -6.47 3.32
N PRO A 52 -0.93 -7.78 3.33
CA PRO A 52 -1.65 -8.39 2.22
C PRO A 52 -2.97 -7.68 1.90
N LEU A 53 -3.73 -7.29 2.93
CA LEU A 53 -5.02 -6.61 2.77
C LEU A 53 -4.85 -5.26 2.06
N CYS A 54 -3.81 -4.50 2.40
CA CYS A 54 -3.52 -3.23 1.76
C CYS A 54 -3.09 -3.40 0.30
N ILE A 55 -2.30 -4.44 0.00
CA ILE A 55 -1.87 -4.78 -1.36
C ILE A 55 -3.10 -5.16 -2.21
N GLU A 56 -3.95 -6.05 -1.70
CA GLU A 56 -5.19 -6.47 -2.38
C GLU A 56 -6.13 -5.27 -2.61
N ALA A 57 -6.17 -4.32 -1.67
CA ALA A 57 -6.95 -3.10 -1.83
C ALA A 57 -6.39 -2.14 -2.90
N GLY A 58 -5.14 -2.30 -3.34
CA GLY A 58 -4.53 -1.54 -4.44
C GLY A 58 -3.34 -0.66 -4.04
N ALA A 59 -2.76 -0.86 -2.85
CA ALA A 59 -1.55 -0.16 -2.42
C ALA A 59 -0.28 -0.73 -3.07
N ASN A 60 0.70 0.14 -3.32
CA ASN A 60 2.00 -0.20 -3.91
C ASN A 60 3.12 -0.17 -2.85
N HIS A 61 3.01 0.74 -1.91
CA HIS A 61 4.04 1.00 -0.90
C HIS A 61 3.46 0.91 0.50
N LEU A 62 4.13 0.17 1.38
CA LEU A 62 3.72 -0.04 2.75
C LEU A 62 4.82 0.41 3.70
N VAL A 63 4.46 1.15 4.75
CA VAL A 63 5.41 1.61 5.77
C VAL A 63 5.17 0.86 7.08
N ALA A 64 6.06 -0.08 7.37
CA ALA A 64 6.04 -0.86 8.60
C ALA A 64 7.05 -0.31 9.62
N GLY A 65 6.64 0.66 10.43
CA GLY A 65 7.48 1.20 11.52
C GLY A 65 7.43 0.32 12.77
N THR A 66 6.38 0.48 13.58
CA THR A 66 6.27 -0.18 14.90
C THR A 66 6.44 -1.70 14.82
N TYR A 67 5.87 -2.36 13.81
CA TYR A 67 5.97 -3.81 13.64
C TYR A 67 7.43 -4.28 13.55
N LEU A 68 8.22 -3.64 12.68
CA LEU A 68 9.62 -4.00 12.43
C LEU A 68 10.51 -3.79 13.65
N PHE A 69 10.35 -2.67 14.36
CA PHE A 69 11.27 -2.27 15.43
C PHE A 69 10.87 -2.73 16.84
N LYS A 70 9.59 -3.08 17.09
CA LYS A 70 9.13 -3.47 18.42
C LYS A 70 9.32 -4.96 18.69
N GLY A 71 10.00 -5.35 19.77
CA GLY A 71 10.03 -6.74 20.25
C GLY A 71 11.00 -7.67 19.51
N GLY A 72 12.05 -7.13 18.89
CA GLY A 72 13.11 -7.92 18.24
C GLY A 72 12.70 -8.58 16.92
N GLU A 73 13.52 -9.51 16.45
CA GLU A 73 13.25 -10.36 15.26
C GLU A 73 13.01 -9.60 13.93
N MET A 74 13.69 -8.47 13.74
CA MET A 74 13.63 -7.65 12.52
C MET A 74 13.76 -8.49 11.23
N ARG A 75 14.73 -9.42 11.19
CA ARG A 75 14.96 -10.28 10.02
C ARG A 75 13.75 -11.15 9.70
N GLN A 76 13.17 -11.82 10.71
CA GLN A 76 12.01 -12.70 10.51
C GLN A 76 10.78 -11.90 10.04
N LYS A 77 10.56 -10.73 10.62
CA LYS A 77 9.45 -9.84 10.27
C LYS A 77 9.56 -9.30 8.85
N ILE A 78 10.76 -8.94 8.41
CA ILE A 78 11.02 -8.57 7.01
C ILE A 78 10.70 -9.74 6.08
N THR A 79 11.11 -10.97 6.43
CA THR A 79 10.80 -12.15 5.63
C THR A 79 9.29 -12.37 5.49
N LYS A 80 8.54 -12.24 6.60
CA LYS A 80 7.08 -12.35 6.58
C LYS A 80 6.44 -11.30 5.67
N LEU A 81 6.82 -10.03 5.83
CA LEU A 81 6.29 -8.93 5.01
C LEU A 81 6.62 -9.10 3.52
N LYS A 82 7.78 -9.63 3.17
CA LYS A 82 8.13 -9.95 1.78
C LYS A 82 7.29 -11.10 1.23
N GLY A 83 6.99 -12.11 2.04
CA GLY A 83 6.12 -13.23 1.65
C GLY A 83 4.66 -12.82 1.42
N SER A 84 4.23 -11.71 2.03
CA SER A 84 2.91 -11.11 1.81
C SER A 84 2.78 -10.35 0.49
N ALA A 85 3.89 -10.03 -0.18
CA ALA A 85 3.94 -9.33 -1.45
C ALA A 85 4.15 -10.35 -2.59
N SER A 86 3.08 -11.01 -3.00
CA SER A 86 3.08 -12.00 -4.09
C SER A 86 1.93 -11.76 -5.04
#